data_AF-A0A3B3DRA2-F1
#
_entry.id   AF-A0A3B3DRA2-F1
#
_cell.length_a   1.000
_cell.length_b   1.000
_cell.length_c   1.000
_cell.angle_alpha   90.00
_cell.angle_beta   90.00
_cell.angle_gamma   90.00
#
_symmetry.space_group_name_H-M   'P 1'
#
loop_
_entity.id
_entity.type
_entity.pdbx_description
1 polymer ?
#
loop_
_entity_poly.entity_id
_entity_poly.type
_entity_poly.pdbx_seq_one_letter_code
_entity_poly.pdbx_strand_id
1 'polypeptide(L)'
;MATAKMRRDHHISSTTLIRLNSTSYWPTGRMICHIIADSRSVSTSPSLTGPFTFLMMERLLSSMNSTRTYRAATMTTIKPKLRILKKRRSSLFASVKRDLSFSQSIEEEESEFPFSQDSSVKPWTSMDNLDTPIEEKEQKKDTPNPRRSNIVNLNVGGKVFHIPKHLVLRYPSTRIGVLALCNDPVKRLALCDDYNVQNNEFFFDRDPMFFHYIFHFYCSNVLWVMDSLCPVNFEEEMSFWGLKLKDTPRCCRILFEEKVDDIRDQLKVNQELIDEIKPHQDGEGYKTMFLGGFRKALWDLMENPYSSLPAKAFAVFSSLFVLISIVAMTMNTVKELREYKIAGKTYMEWIEISSILFFTLEYFLRLVTTSNIKHFLRSALNFVDVVAVMPYFLQIVFETFVIDAEDASAQEDLKAMSRVSKVSKVLKVVKLMRIFRILKLARHSTGMRAFGFTIRQCSEQVCCLFLFIAMGIFTFSALMHSVEVDQPGTPFSSIPDAWWWAAVSISTVGYGDVVPISYLGRCVAFGCISFGIILNGMPISILFNKFSDYYAKLKEQEYTFSNTERTFQLRKRLRRKCDNCFEPPLEDSDDEIHYRPGGRQANQE
;
A
#
# COMPACT_ATOMS: atom_id res chain seq x y z
N MET A 1 61.54 -15.35 -59.97
CA MET A 1 60.10 -15.05 -59.84
C MET A 1 59.96 -13.82 -58.94
N ALA A 2 60.30 -12.61 -59.39
CA ALA A 2 59.56 -11.72 -60.30
C ALA A 2 58.09 -11.54 -59.85
N THR A 3 57.55 -10.36 -59.51
CA THR A 3 58.05 -8.98 -59.35
C THR A 3 56.88 -8.17 -58.79
N ALA A 4 57.13 -7.22 -57.89
CA ALA A 4 56.19 -6.15 -57.57
C ALA A 4 56.11 -5.15 -58.74
N LYS A 5 54.91 -4.63 -59.07
CA LYS A 5 54.78 -3.25 -59.58
C LYS A 5 53.36 -2.68 -59.50
N MET A 6 53.32 -1.52 -58.86
CA MET A 6 52.29 -0.51 -58.75
C MET A 6 51.96 0.12 -60.13
N ARG A 7 50.69 0.40 -60.42
CA ARG A 7 50.29 1.47 -61.37
C ARG A 7 48.89 2.01 -61.07
N ARG A 8 48.86 3.30 -60.74
CA ARG A 8 47.69 4.21 -60.83
C ARG A 8 47.48 4.56 -62.30
N ASP A 9 46.25 4.69 -62.77
CA ASP A 9 45.89 5.63 -63.83
C ASP A 9 44.41 6.04 -63.75
N HIS A 10 44.20 7.29 -64.14
CA HIS A 10 43.01 8.13 -64.03
C HIS A 10 41.91 7.83 -65.08
N HIS A 11 40.75 8.47 -64.84
CA HIS A 11 39.98 9.31 -65.80
C HIS A 11 38.57 8.84 -66.26
N ILE A 12 37.62 9.73 -65.99
CA ILE A 12 36.53 10.28 -66.86
C ILE A 12 35.08 9.93 -66.50
N SER A 13 34.39 11.03 -66.18
CA SER A 13 32.97 11.30 -66.05
C SER A 13 32.09 10.82 -67.21
N SER A 14 30.81 10.57 -66.93
CA SER A 14 29.72 11.04 -67.79
C SER A 14 28.41 11.21 -67.01
N THR A 15 27.92 12.42 -67.09
CA THR A 15 26.64 12.95 -66.62
C THR A 15 25.51 12.41 -67.49
N THR A 16 24.36 12.07 -66.92
CA THR A 16 23.08 12.11 -67.66
C THR A 16 21.97 12.54 -66.70
N LEU A 17 21.25 13.57 -67.15
CA LEU A 17 20.31 14.39 -66.39
C LEU A 17 19.02 14.42 -67.22
N ILE A 18 17.95 13.77 -66.76
CA ILE A 18 16.56 13.93 -67.23
C ILE A 18 15.68 13.48 -66.05
N ARG A 19 14.57 14.08 -65.60
CA ARG A 19 13.85 15.36 -65.70
C ARG A 19 12.58 15.11 -64.86
N LEU A 20 12.19 16.05 -64.02
CA LEU A 20 11.04 15.96 -63.12
C LEU A 20 9.70 15.76 -63.86
N ASN A 21 8.76 15.04 -63.23
CA ASN A 21 7.37 15.49 -63.20
C ASN A 21 6.62 15.01 -61.94
N SER A 22 5.78 15.91 -61.46
CA SER A 22 4.98 15.97 -60.23
C SER A 22 3.79 15.02 -60.19
N THR A 23 3.43 14.51 -59.00
CA THR A 23 2.10 14.64 -58.34
C THR A 23 2.00 13.81 -57.05
N SER A 24 1.79 14.51 -55.92
CA SER A 24 0.90 14.22 -54.78
C SER A 24 0.82 12.84 -54.06
N TYR A 25 0.66 12.96 -52.73
CA TYR A 25 0.13 12.03 -51.71
C TYR A 25 1.13 11.36 -50.75
N TRP A 26 1.18 11.92 -49.53
CA TRP A 26 1.54 11.21 -48.27
C TRP A 26 0.49 10.10 -48.00
N PRO A 27 0.85 8.96 -47.37
CA PRO A 27 0.96 8.92 -45.90
C PRO A 27 2.06 8.01 -45.31
N THR A 28 2.60 8.51 -44.20
CA THR A 28 3.08 7.82 -42.98
C THR A 28 3.17 6.28 -42.97
N GLY A 29 4.36 5.78 -42.64
CA GLY A 29 4.52 4.53 -41.89
C GLY A 29 5.46 3.50 -42.50
N ARG A 30 6.78 3.66 -42.30
CA ARG A 30 7.81 2.61 -42.15
C ARG A 30 9.20 3.23 -42.30
N MET A 31 9.81 3.63 -41.18
CA MET A 31 11.24 3.95 -41.16
C MET A 31 11.86 3.62 -39.80
N ILE A 32 11.55 2.44 -39.24
CA ILE A 32 12.24 1.88 -38.04
C ILE A 32 12.47 0.36 -38.21
N CYS A 33 12.56 -0.16 -39.45
CA CYS A 33 12.84 -1.59 -39.69
C CYS A 33 14.06 -1.86 -40.57
N HIS A 34 14.91 -0.86 -40.87
CA HIS A 34 16.04 -1.05 -41.76
C HIS A 34 17.44 -0.86 -41.13
N ILE A 35 17.53 -0.82 -39.79
CA ILE A 35 18.84 -0.79 -39.08
C ILE A 35 19.13 -2.11 -38.33
N ILE A 36 18.21 -3.09 -38.34
CA ILE A 36 18.42 -4.43 -37.77
C ILE A 36 18.34 -5.47 -38.89
N ALA A 37 19.20 -5.35 -39.91
CA ALA A 37 19.30 -6.38 -40.95
C ALA A 37 20.71 -6.51 -41.54
N ASP A 38 21.75 -5.99 -40.88
CA ASP A 38 23.11 -6.11 -41.39
C ASP A 38 24.14 -6.26 -40.27
N SER A 39 24.11 -7.41 -39.59
CA SER A 39 25.15 -7.86 -38.65
C SER A 39 25.08 -9.37 -38.45
N ARG A 40 24.94 -10.16 -39.53
CA ARG A 40 25.16 -11.62 -39.49
C ARG A 40 26.54 -11.95 -40.06
N SER A 41 27.59 -11.57 -39.34
CA SER A 41 28.93 -12.15 -39.48
C SER A 41 29.88 -11.58 -38.43
N VAL A 42 29.71 -11.96 -37.17
CA VAL A 42 30.81 -11.89 -36.18
C VAL A 42 30.82 -13.22 -35.43
N SER A 43 31.88 -13.97 -35.64
CA SER A 43 32.20 -15.23 -34.97
C SER A 43 32.42 -14.99 -33.48
N THR A 44 31.52 -15.51 -32.64
CA THR A 44 31.73 -15.63 -31.19
C THR A 44 32.05 -17.07 -30.83
N SER A 45 33.27 -17.28 -30.35
CA SER A 45 33.78 -18.48 -29.69
C SER A 45 32.90 -18.96 -28.53
N PRO A 46 32.87 -20.26 -28.20
CA PRO A 46 31.98 -20.80 -27.18
C PRO A 46 32.54 -20.52 -25.78
N SER A 47 31.90 -19.64 -25.02
CA SER A 47 32.12 -19.53 -23.57
C SER A 47 30.93 -20.09 -22.82
N LEU A 48 31.22 -21.00 -21.88
CA LEU A 48 30.28 -21.73 -21.06
C LEU A 48 29.40 -20.79 -20.23
N THR A 49 28.14 -20.60 -20.65
CA THR A 49 27.00 -20.39 -19.75
C THR A 49 25.85 -21.20 -20.33
N GLY A 50 25.47 -22.26 -19.60
CA GLY A 50 24.69 -23.37 -20.12
C GLY A 50 23.19 -23.11 -20.35
N PRO A 51 22.46 -24.11 -20.89
CA PRO A 51 21.06 -24.03 -21.36
C PRO A 51 19.99 -23.70 -20.30
N PHE A 52 20.38 -23.51 -19.04
CA PHE A 52 19.48 -23.40 -17.91
C PHE A 52 18.81 -22.03 -17.79
N THR A 53 19.49 -20.94 -18.16
CA THR A 53 18.93 -19.59 -18.18
C THR A 53 17.93 -19.41 -19.33
N PHE A 54 18.19 -20.03 -20.47
CA PHE A 54 17.30 -19.98 -21.63
C PHE A 54 15.99 -20.75 -21.39
N LEU A 55 16.05 -21.93 -20.77
CA LEU A 55 14.87 -22.72 -20.41
C LEU A 55 13.98 -22.06 -19.33
N MET A 56 14.58 -21.31 -18.41
CA MET A 56 13.83 -20.55 -17.40
C MET A 56 13.13 -19.33 -18.01
N MET A 57 13.77 -18.67 -18.98
CA MET A 57 13.19 -17.54 -19.72
C MET A 57 12.09 -17.99 -20.68
N GLU A 58 12.24 -19.15 -21.34
CA GLU A 58 11.20 -19.76 -22.19
C GLU A 58 9.96 -20.16 -21.38
N ARG A 59 10.12 -20.70 -20.17
CA ARG A 59 9.00 -21.01 -19.27
C ARG A 59 8.29 -19.76 -18.75
N LEU A 60 9.02 -18.66 -18.52
CA LEU A 60 8.43 -17.38 -18.13
C LEU A 60 7.68 -16.72 -19.30
N LEU A 61 8.22 -16.78 -20.52
CA LEU A 61 7.54 -16.26 -21.72
C LEU A 61 6.34 -17.12 -22.15
N SER A 62 6.40 -18.44 -21.96
CA SER A 62 5.28 -19.36 -22.20
C SER A 62 4.13 -19.14 -21.20
N SER A 63 4.45 -18.82 -19.94
CA SER A 63 3.46 -18.44 -18.93
C SER A 63 2.77 -17.09 -19.25
N MET A 64 3.50 -16.13 -19.82
CA MET A 64 2.97 -14.81 -20.19
C MET A 64 2.13 -14.80 -21.48
N ASN A 65 2.32 -15.77 -22.38
CA ASN A 65 1.57 -15.85 -23.65
C ASN A 65 0.24 -16.63 -23.55
N SER A 66 -0.09 -17.21 -22.38
CA SER A 66 -1.35 -17.95 -22.20
C SER A 66 -2.55 -17.09 -21.77
N THR A 67 -2.44 -15.75 -21.78
CA THR A 67 -3.52 -14.84 -21.33
C THR A 67 -4.15 -13.98 -22.45
N ARG A 68 -4.09 -14.42 -23.71
CA ARG A 68 -4.65 -13.65 -24.83
C ARG A 68 -5.46 -14.50 -25.81
N THR A 69 -6.62 -14.98 -25.37
CA THR A 69 -7.71 -15.44 -26.25
C THR A 69 -9.07 -15.17 -25.60
N TYR A 70 -9.61 -13.97 -25.83
CA TYR A 70 -11.04 -13.71 -25.69
C TYR A 70 -11.69 -13.84 -27.08
N ARG A 71 -12.61 -14.80 -27.23
CA ARG A 71 -13.62 -14.79 -28.30
C ARG A 71 -15.00 -14.85 -27.64
N ALA A 72 -15.90 -14.04 -28.19
CA ALA A 72 -17.24 -13.75 -27.72
C ALA A 72 -18.15 -14.99 -27.64
N ALA A 73 -18.98 -15.06 -26.60
CA ALA A 73 -20.23 -15.81 -26.58
C ALA A 73 -21.25 -15.14 -25.66
N THR A 74 -22.48 -15.14 -26.13
CA THR A 74 -23.70 -14.41 -25.75
C THR A 74 -24.30 -14.74 -24.36
N MET A 75 -25.08 -13.80 -23.84
CA MET A 75 -25.86 -13.88 -22.60
C MET A 75 -26.80 -15.10 -22.55
N THR A 76 -26.68 -15.91 -21.51
CA THR A 76 -27.79 -16.68 -20.92
C THR A 76 -27.62 -16.77 -19.40
N THR A 77 -28.67 -16.42 -18.68
CA THR A 77 -28.87 -16.45 -17.23
C THR A 77 -28.72 -17.84 -16.61
N ILE A 78 -27.75 -18.03 -15.71
CA ILE A 78 -27.65 -19.23 -14.83
C ILE A 78 -27.21 -18.80 -13.42
N LYS A 79 -27.95 -19.28 -12.41
CA LYS A 79 -27.79 -19.04 -10.95
C LYS A 79 -26.43 -19.52 -10.40
N PRO A 80 -25.85 -18.90 -9.37
CA PRO A 80 -24.54 -19.30 -8.85
C PRO A 80 -24.61 -20.53 -7.93
N LYS A 81 -23.92 -21.61 -8.31
CA LYS A 81 -23.48 -22.69 -7.40
C LYS A 81 -22.19 -22.25 -6.70
N LEU A 82 -22.23 -22.10 -5.37
CA LEU A 82 -21.02 -21.92 -4.56
C LEU A 82 -20.15 -23.20 -4.61
N ARG A 83 -18.91 -23.08 -5.07
CA ARG A 83 -17.87 -24.10 -4.88
C ARG A 83 -17.13 -23.81 -3.57
N ILE A 84 -17.22 -24.73 -2.61
CA ILE A 84 -16.49 -24.71 -1.36
C ILE A 84 -15.01 -25.00 -1.64
N LEU A 85 -14.13 -24.02 -1.42
CA LEU A 85 -12.68 -24.19 -1.47
C LEU A 85 -12.17 -24.70 -0.12
N LYS A 86 -11.65 -25.93 -0.13
CA LYS A 86 -11.04 -26.61 1.00
C LYS A 86 -9.74 -25.88 1.41
N LYS A 87 -9.75 -25.19 2.54
CA LYS A 87 -8.60 -24.44 3.09
C LYS A 87 -7.63 -25.43 3.77
N ARG A 88 -6.47 -25.68 3.17
CA ARG A 88 -5.34 -26.38 3.84
C ARG A 88 -4.76 -25.46 4.91
N ARG A 89 -4.83 -25.86 6.18
CA ARG A 89 -4.05 -25.28 7.28
C ARG A 89 -2.81 -26.14 7.51
N SER A 90 -1.64 -25.54 7.48
CA SER A 90 -0.39 -26.11 8.00
C SER A 90 -0.04 -25.38 9.28
N SER A 91 -0.25 -26.03 10.43
CA SER A 91 0.37 -25.65 11.70
C SER A 91 1.47 -26.65 12.00
N LEU A 92 2.69 -26.14 12.14
CA LEU A 92 3.86 -26.90 12.57
C LEU A 92 3.83 -27.10 14.10
N PHE A 93 4.36 -28.24 14.52
CA PHE A 93 4.74 -28.69 15.88
C PHE A 93 3.84 -29.73 16.61
N ALA A 94 4.31 -30.98 16.48
CA ALA A 94 4.70 -31.94 17.52
C ALA A 94 3.64 -32.70 18.36
N SER A 95 3.28 -33.87 17.84
CA SER A 95 3.50 -35.21 18.43
C SER A 95 3.37 -35.38 19.96
N VAL A 96 2.23 -35.92 20.40
CA VAL A 96 2.19 -36.93 21.49
C VAL A 96 1.25 -38.05 21.04
N LYS A 97 1.84 -39.23 20.82
CA LYS A 97 1.19 -40.47 20.45
C LYS A 97 0.78 -41.20 21.73
N ARG A 98 -0.50 -41.52 21.89
CA ARG A 98 -0.94 -42.67 22.68
C ARG A 98 -1.93 -43.48 21.86
N ASP A 99 -1.48 -44.68 21.51
CA ASP A 99 -2.27 -45.75 20.96
C ASP A 99 -3.32 -46.20 21.99
N LEU A 100 -4.59 -46.25 21.59
CA LEU A 100 -5.50 -47.30 22.02
C LEU A 100 -6.52 -47.55 20.92
N SER A 101 -6.48 -48.77 20.39
CA SER A 101 -7.35 -49.31 19.36
C SER A 101 -8.77 -49.55 19.87
N PHE A 102 -9.79 -49.12 19.12
CA PHE A 102 -10.88 -50.02 18.77
C PHE A 102 -11.55 -49.54 17.47
N SER A 103 -11.40 -50.35 16.43
CA SER A 103 -12.08 -50.22 15.16
C SER A 103 -13.39 -51.00 15.22
N GLN A 104 -14.53 -50.33 15.02
CA GLN A 104 -15.67 -50.96 14.36
C GLN A 104 -16.52 -49.91 13.65
N SER A 105 -16.71 -50.17 12.36
CA SER A 105 -17.47 -49.47 11.33
C SER A 105 -18.94 -49.26 11.67
N ILE A 106 -19.49 -48.05 11.43
CA ILE A 106 -20.88 -47.80 11.02
C ILE A 106 -20.92 -46.56 10.12
N GLU A 107 -21.87 -46.58 9.18
CA GLU A 107 -22.15 -45.78 8.00
C GLU A 107 -22.21 -44.26 8.15
N GLU A 108 -22.06 -43.59 7.00
CA GLU A 108 -22.32 -42.17 6.79
C GLU A 108 -23.79 -41.84 7.12
N GLU A 109 -24.02 -41.08 8.19
CA GLU A 109 -25.23 -40.26 8.36
C GLU A 109 -24.82 -38.81 8.59
N GLU A 110 -25.26 -37.94 7.67
CA GLU A 110 -25.27 -36.49 7.84
C GLU A 110 -26.13 -36.15 9.07
N SER A 111 -25.49 -35.79 10.18
CA SER A 111 -26.18 -35.13 11.29
C SER A 111 -26.08 -33.62 11.12
N GLU A 112 -27.10 -33.06 10.48
CA GLU A 112 -27.53 -31.69 10.77
C GLU A 112 -27.70 -31.53 12.29
N PHE A 113 -27.01 -30.54 12.86
CA PHE A 113 -27.06 -30.23 14.28
C PHE A 113 -28.49 -29.80 14.66
N PRO A 114 -29.16 -30.48 15.60
CA PRO A 114 -30.53 -30.17 15.95
C PRO A 114 -30.53 -29.17 17.10
N PHE A 115 -30.92 -27.92 16.86
CA PHE A 115 -31.53 -27.12 17.92
C PHE A 115 -32.39 -25.98 17.37
N SER A 116 -33.63 -26.30 17.02
CA SER A 116 -34.80 -25.48 17.37
C SER A 116 -36.08 -26.11 16.80
N GLN A 117 -36.89 -26.69 17.66
CA GLN A 117 -38.32 -26.42 17.75
C GLN A 117 -38.86 -27.30 18.88
N ASP A 118 -38.89 -26.73 20.08
CA ASP A 118 -40.09 -26.84 20.89
C ASP A 118 -40.27 -25.54 21.67
N SER A 119 -41.51 -25.10 21.64
CA SER A 119 -42.00 -23.75 21.85
C SER A 119 -41.80 -23.23 23.27
N SER A 120 -41.10 -22.11 23.40
CA SER A 120 -41.46 -21.08 24.39
C SER A 120 -40.82 -19.74 24.00
N VAL A 121 -41.14 -19.27 22.79
CA VAL A 121 -40.79 -17.93 22.34
C VAL A 121 -42.10 -17.14 22.23
N LYS A 122 -42.31 -16.18 23.13
CA LYS A 122 -43.27 -15.10 22.87
C LYS A 122 -42.49 -13.92 22.27
N PRO A 123 -42.85 -13.46 21.05
CA PRO A 123 -42.38 -12.19 20.53
C PRO A 123 -42.84 -11.08 21.47
N TRP A 124 -41.98 -10.10 21.71
CA TRP A 124 -42.31 -8.93 22.53
C TRP A 124 -42.97 -7.87 21.65
N THR A 125 -44.21 -7.51 21.97
CA THR A 125 -44.97 -6.40 21.39
C THR A 125 -45.24 -5.36 22.46
N SER A 126 -44.74 -4.13 22.26
CA SER A 126 -44.79 -3.02 23.23
C SER A 126 -46.21 -2.50 23.57
N MET A 127 -47.28 -3.14 23.09
CA MET A 127 -48.63 -2.56 23.08
C MET A 127 -49.76 -3.44 23.63
N ASP A 128 -49.50 -4.69 24.01
CA ASP A 128 -50.56 -5.53 24.57
C ASP A 128 -50.58 -5.34 26.09
N ASN A 129 -51.23 -4.28 26.59
CA ASN A 129 -51.81 -4.20 27.96
C ASN A 129 -52.47 -2.83 28.24
N LEU A 130 -53.29 -2.33 27.33
CA LEU A 130 -54.33 -1.35 27.68
C LEU A 130 -55.65 -1.87 27.09
N ASP A 131 -56.64 -1.99 27.96
CA ASP A 131 -58.05 -2.30 27.67
C ASP A 131 -58.44 -3.79 27.49
N THR A 132 -58.48 -4.53 28.60
CA THR A 132 -59.49 -5.60 28.77
C THR A 132 -60.08 -5.54 30.19
N PRO A 133 -61.42 -5.56 30.36
CA PRO A 133 -62.05 -5.43 31.66
C PRO A 133 -61.89 -6.71 32.50
N ILE A 134 -61.79 -6.50 33.81
CA ILE A 134 -61.57 -7.48 34.87
C ILE A 134 -62.80 -8.39 34.99
N GLU A 135 -62.65 -9.69 34.68
CA GLU A 135 -63.56 -10.72 35.17
C GLU A 135 -62.98 -11.34 36.45
N GLU A 136 -63.72 -11.19 37.54
CA GLU A 136 -63.44 -11.81 38.84
C GLU A 136 -63.55 -13.34 38.73
N LYS A 137 -62.43 -14.04 38.86
CA LYS A 137 -62.40 -15.46 39.25
C LYS A 137 -61.54 -15.63 40.51
N GLU A 138 -62.17 -16.30 41.46
CA GLU A 138 -61.80 -16.50 42.87
C GLU A 138 -60.30 -16.68 43.14
N GLN A 139 -59.78 -15.82 44.01
CA GLN A 139 -58.45 -15.93 44.60
C GLN A 139 -58.38 -17.11 45.57
N LYS A 140 -57.67 -18.18 45.17
CA LYS A 140 -57.00 -19.05 46.13
C LYS A 140 -55.84 -18.27 46.75
N LYS A 141 -55.92 -18.09 48.06
CA LYS A 141 -54.95 -17.38 48.90
C LYS A 141 -53.68 -18.21 49.02
N ASP A 142 -52.82 -18.17 48.01
CA ASP A 142 -51.46 -18.68 48.14
C ASP A 142 -50.62 -17.66 48.92
N THR A 143 -50.27 -18.04 50.14
CA THR A 143 -49.25 -17.39 50.97
C THR A 143 -47.96 -17.18 50.16
N PRO A 144 -47.28 -16.02 50.28
CA PRO A 144 -46.05 -15.80 49.55
C PRO A 144 -44.95 -16.70 50.13
N ASN A 145 -44.61 -17.76 49.39
CA ASN A 145 -43.54 -18.67 49.76
C ASN A 145 -42.19 -17.91 49.65
N PRO A 146 -41.37 -17.79 50.72
CA PRO A 146 -40.16 -16.93 50.73
C PRO A 146 -39.00 -17.43 49.85
N ARG A 147 -39.21 -18.50 49.06
CA ARG A 147 -38.16 -19.17 48.27
C ARG A 147 -37.94 -18.56 46.87
N ARG A 148 -38.63 -17.46 46.53
CA ARG A 148 -38.44 -16.73 45.27
C ARG A 148 -37.35 -15.66 45.42
N SER A 149 -36.13 -15.97 44.98
CA SER A 149 -35.28 -15.10 44.13
C SER A 149 -33.79 -15.50 44.16
N ASN A 150 -33.46 -16.80 44.09
CA ASN A 150 -32.05 -17.22 43.93
C ASN A 150 -31.53 -17.10 42.48
N ILE A 151 -32.34 -16.54 41.57
CA ILE A 151 -32.03 -16.37 40.15
C ILE A 151 -32.22 -14.89 39.79
N VAL A 152 -31.32 -14.36 38.97
CA VAL A 152 -31.41 -13.04 38.32
C VAL A 152 -31.87 -13.28 36.88
N ASN A 153 -33.01 -12.70 36.51
CA ASN A 153 -33.57 -12.78 35.16
C ASN A 153 -33.14 -11.55 34.36
N LEU A 154 -32.41 -11.77 33.27
CA LEU A 154 -31.87 -10.72 32.41
C LEU A 154 -32.41 -10.92 31.00
N ASN A 155 -33.03 -9.89 30.43
CA ASN A 155 -33.42 -9.85 29.04
C ASN A 155 -32.43 -8.99 28.28
N VAL A 156 -31.71 -9.58 27.32
CA VAL A 156 -30.74 -8.86 26.51
C VAL A 156 -31.18 -8.96 25.05
N GLY A 157 -31.53 -7.82 24.45
CA GLY A 157 -31.99 -7.76 23.06
C GLY A 157 -33.19 -8.67 22.75
N GLY A 158 -34.07 -8.90 23.73
CA GLY A 158 -35.24 -9.77 23.60
C GLY A 158 -35.01 -11.22 24.02
N LYS A 159 -33.76 -11.65 24.30
CA LYS A 159 -33.44 -13.01 24.77
C LYS A 159 -33.27 -13.05 26.27
N VAL A 160 -33.97 -13.96 26.93
CA VAL A 160 -33.96 -14.11 28.40
C VAL A 160 -32.85 -15.06 28.85
N PHE A 161 -32.09 -14.65 29.86
CA PHE A 161 -31.01 -15.38 30.50
C PHE A 161 -31.26 -15.46 32.01
N HIS A 162 -31.04 -16.64 32.58
CA HIS A 162 -31.27 -16.92 34.00
C HIS A 162 -29.94 -17.23 34.69
N ILE A 163 -29.42 -16.31 35.51
CA ILE A 163 -28.17 -16.52 36.22
C ILE A 163 -28.45 -16.73 37.72
N PRO A 164 -28.04 -17.86 38.31
CA PRO A 164 -28.07 -18.05 39.76
C PRO A 164 -27.32 -16.92 40.50
N LYS A 165 -27.96 -16.31 41.52
CA LYS A 165 -27.39 -15.19 42.29
C LYS A 165 -26.00 -15.50 42.84
N HIS A 166 -25.77 -16.72 43.33
CA HIS A 166 -24.47 -17.11 43.90
C HIS A 166 -23.30 -17.03 42.90
N LEU A 167 -23.55 -17.17 41.59
CA LEU A 167 -22.53 -17.05 40.55
C LEU A 167 -22.23 -15.58 40.24
N VAL A 168 -23.28 -14.76 40.17
CA VAL A 168 -23.17 -13.30 39.98
C VAL A 168 -22.40 -12.65 41.14
N LEU A 169 -22.66 -13.10 42.37
CA LEU A 169 -22.02 -12.59 43.58
C LEU A 169 -20.52 -12.88 43.67
N ARG A 170 -19.97 -13.79 42.84
CA ARG A 170 -18.51 -13.96 42.72
C ARG A 170 -17.82 -12.73 42.13
N TYR A 171 -18.55 -11.91 41.36
CA TYR A 171 -18.04 -10.70 40.73
C TYR A 171 -18.91 -9.50 41.12
N PRO A 172 -18.86 -9.05 42.40
CA PRO A 172 -19.78 -8.04 42.93
C PRO A 172 -19.59 -6.66 42.31
N SER A 173 -18.42 -6.37 41.74
CA SER A 173 -18.09 -5.11 41.07
C SER A 173 -18.64 -4.99 39.64
N THR A 174 -19.17 -6.08 39.08
CA THR A 174 -19.74 -6.09 37.73
C THR A 174 -21.14 -5.50 37.73
N ARG A 175 -21.65 -5.05 36.57
CA ARG A 175 -23.00 -4.47 36.45
C ARG A 175 -24.08 -5.43 36.98
N ILE A 176 -23.98 -6.71 36.62
CA ILE A 176 -24.90 -7.75 37.10
C ILE A 176 -24.68 -8.02 38.59
N GLY A 177 -23.42 -8.00 39.05
CA GLY A 177 -23.04 -8.06 40.46
C GLY A 177 -23.73 -7.00 41.31
N VAL A 178 -23.61 -5.75 40.91
CA VAL A 178 -24.25 -4.61 41.56
C VAL A 178 -25.77 -4.73 41.49
N LEU A 179 -26.33 -5.15 40.35
CA LEU A 179 -27.76 -5.37 40.18
C LEU A 179 -28.31 -6.43 41.16
N ALA A 180 -27.53 -7.48 41.44
CA ALA A 180 -27.92 -8.53 42.38
C ALA A 180 -27.77 -8.12 43.86
N LEU A 181 -26.85 -7.20 44.17
CA LEU A 181 -26.58 -6.70 45.52
C LEU A 181 -27.45 -5.49 45.90
N CYS A 182 -27.90 -4.72 44.92
CA CYS A 182 -28.63 -3.48 45.16
C CYS A 182 -30.07 -3.77 45.60
N ASN A 183 -30.44 -3.29 46.79
CA ASN A 183 -31.79 -3.38 47.33
C ASN A 183 -32.63 -2.12 47.08
N ASP A 184 -32.00 -1.05 46.59
CA ASP A 184 -32.66 0.24 46.32
C ASP A 184 -33.28 0.20 44.90
N PRO A 185 -34.61 0.30 44.77
CA PRO A 185 -35.30 0.19 43.48
C PRO A 185 -34.88 1.28 42.50
N VAL A 186 -34.58 2.50 42.97
CA VAL A 186 -34.19 3.62 42.09
C VAL A 186 -32.82 3.35 41.47
N LYS A 187 -31.86 2.85 42.28
CA LYS A 187 -30.52 2.51 41.80
C LYS A 187 -30.51 1.28 40.89
N ARG A 188 -31.42 0.33 41.07
CA ARG A 188 -31.56 -0.82 40.15
C ARG A 188 -32.04 -0.38 38.76
N LEU A 189 -33.03 0.51 38.71
CA LEU A 189 -33.54 1.06 37.45
C LEU A 189 -32.50 1.88 36.70
N ALA A 190 -31.52 2.47 37.40
CA ALA A 190 -30.40 3.17 36.75
C ALA A 190 -29.35 2.24 36.10
N LEU A 191 -29.40 0.93 36.38
CA LEU A 191 -28.40 -0.04 35.88
C LEU A 191 -28.85 -0.79 34.63
N CYS A 192 -30.16 -0.80 34.34
CA CYS A 192 -30.81 -1.45 33.20
C CYS A 192 -31.60 -0.44 32.37
N ASP A 193 -31.96 -0.79 31.13
CA ASP A 193 -32.71 0.10 30.24
C ASP A 193 -34.21 0.08 30.56
N ASP A 194 -34.74 -1.08 30.96
CA ASP A 194 -36.12 -1.24 31.42
C ASP A 194 -36.24 -2.39 32.45
N TYR A 195 -37.34 -2.45 33.20
CA TYR A 195 -37.59 -3.48 34.21
C TYR A 195 -39.06 -3.92 34.21
N ASN A 196 -39.29 -5.21 33.94
CA ASN A 196 -40.62 -5.80 34.01
C ASN A 196 -40.89 -6.35 35.42
N VAL A 197 -41.83 -5.72 36.13
CA VAL A 197 -42.22 -6.08 37.50
C VAL A 197 -42.92 -7.45 37.56
N GLN A 198 -43.72 -7.81 36.55
CA GLN A 198 -44.51 -9.06 36.56
C GLN A 198 -43.60 -10.30 36.53
N ASN A 199 -42.56 -10.24 35.71
CA ASN A 199 -41.60 -11.34 35.51
C ASN A 199 -40.31 -11.18 36.35
N ASN A 200 -40.16 -10.06 37.05
CA ASN A 200 -38.93 -9.67 37.76
C ASN A 200 -37.70 -9.80 36.84
N GLU A 201 -37.76 -9.11 35.69
CA GLU A 201 -36.84 -9.26 34.55
C GLU A 201 -36.23 -7.90 34.19
N PHE A 202 -34.90 -7.85 34.08
CA PHE A 202 -34.15 -6.64 33.75
C PHE A 202 -33.78 -6.61 32.28
N PHE A 203 -34.21 -5.59 31.56
CA PHE A 203 -33.99 -5.44 30.13
C PHE A 203 -32.74 -4.61 29.81
N PHE A 204 -32.02 -5.05 28.77
CA PHE A 204 -30.84 -4.40 28.21
C PHE A 204 -30.93 -4.40 26.68
N ASP A 205 -30.84 -3.22 26.07
CA ASP A 205 -30.83 -3.04 24.62
C ASP A 205 -29.41 -3.28 24.06
N ARG A 206 -28.97 -4.54 24.12
CA ARG A 206 -27.64 -5.00 23.70
C ARG A 206 -27.74 -6.30 22.91
N ASP A 207 -26.67 -6.65 22.20
CA ASP A 207 -26.64 -7.85 21.37
C ASP A 207 -26.62 -9.14 22.24
N PRO A 208 -27.65 -10.02 22.12
CA PRO A 208 -27.73 -11.25 22.90
C PRO A 208 -26.60 -12.25 22.60
N MET A 209 -25.97 -12.17 21.43
CA MET A 209 -24.87 -13.05 21.05
C MET A 209 -23.60 -12.72 21.84
N PHE A 210 -23.25 -11.44 22.00
CA PHE A 210 -22.13 -11.04 22.86
C PHE A 210 -22.39 -11.40 24.32
N PHE A 211 -23.62 -11.13 24.79
CA PHE A 211 -23.99 -11.44 26.15
C PHE A 211 -23.99 -12.95 26.47
N HIS A 212 -24.28 -13.81 25.50
CA HIS A 212 -24.24 -15.26 25.71
C HIS A 212 -22.87 -15.76 26.20
N TYR A 213 -21.77 -15.18 25.71
CA TYR A 213 -20.42 -15.54 26.16
C TYR A 213 -20.09 -14.96 27.54
N ILE A 214 -20.61 -13.77 27.83
CA ILE A 214 -20.52 -13.14 29.16
C ILE A 214 -21.28 -13.98 30.19
N PHE A 215 -22.49 -14.42 29.85
CA PHE A 215 -23.28 -15.37 30.63
C PHE A 215 -22.50 -16.65 30.91
N HIS A 216 -21.88 -17.25 29.88
CA HIS A 216 -21.04 -18.44 30.04
C HIS A 216 -19.84 -18.20 30.96
N PHE A 217 -19.24 -17.00 30.94
CA PHE A 217 -18.18 -16.65 31.87
C PHE A 217 -18.68 -16.69 33.33
N TYR A 218 -19.85 -16.12 33.64
CA TYR A 218 -20.42 -16.21 35.00
C TYR A 218 -20.69 -17.66 35.43
N CYS A 219 -21.12 -18.51 34.49
CA CYS A 219 -21.43 -19.92 34.78
C CYS A 219 -20.19 -20.80 34.95
N SER A 220 -19.18 -20.62 34.10
CA SER A 220 -18.03 -21.53 33.98
C SER A 220 -16.71 -20.98 34.53
N ASN A 221 -16.60 -19.66 34.75
CA ASN A 221 -15.35 -18.94 35.01
C ASN A 221 -14.30 -19.12 33.90
N VAL A 222 -14.72 -19.41 32.67
CA VAL A 222 -13.85 -19.52 31.49
C VAL A 222 -14.28 -18.48 30.49
N LEU A 223 -13.33 -17.64 30.04
CA LEU A 223 -13.55 -16.69 28.97
C LEU A 223 -13.36 -17.39 27.62
N TRP A 224 -14.41 -17.43 26.81
CA TRP A 224 -14.38 -18.07 25.51
C TRP A 224 -13.88 -17.08 24.45
N VAL A 225 -12.71 -17.34 23.88
CA VAL A 225 -12.14 -16.52 22.80
C VAL A 225 -12.64 -17.06 21.47
N MET A 226 -13.53 -16.32 20.80
CA MET A 226 -14.23 -16.81 19.61
C MET A 226 -13.58 -16.35 18.29
N ASP A 227 -13.38 -17.30 17.38
CA ASP A 227 -13.25 -17.18 15.91
C ASP A 227 -14.08 -16.06 15.26
N SER A 228 -15.37 -16.15 15.50
CA SER A 228 -16.41 -15.50 14.68
C SER A 228 -16.77 -14.09 15.12
N LEU A 229 -16.27 -13.63 16.28
CA LEU A 229 -16.60 -12.32 16.84
C LEU A 229 -15.41 -11.37 16.78
N CYS A 230 -15.70 -10.08 16.58
CA CYS A 230 -14.69 -9.02 16.69
C CYS A 230 -14.21 -8.93 18.15
N PRO A 231 -12.92 -9.19 18.45
CA PRO A 231 -12.39 -9.13 19.81
C PRO A 231 -12.49 -7.73 20.42
N VAL A 232 -12.31 -6.68 19.59
CA VAL A 232 -12.42 -5.27 20.03
C VAL A 232 -13.84 -4.95 20.49
N ASN A 233 -14.85 -5.35 19.72
CA ASN A 233 -16.25 -5.15 20.12
C ASN A 233 -16.60 -5.99 21.37
N PHE A 234 -16.03 -7.19 21.50
CA PHE A 234 -16.24 -8.01 22.68
C PHE A 234 -15.59 -7.41 23.94
N GLU A 235 -14.42 -6.77 23.80
CA GLU A 235 -13.78 -6.01 24.88
C GLU A 235 -14.66 -4.85 25.35
N GLU A 236 -15.29 -4.12 24.42
CA GLU A 236 -16.26 -3.05 24.74
C GLU A 236 -17.50 -3.60 25.48
N GLU A 237 -18.02 -4.75 25.05
CA GLU A 237 -19.11 -5.43 25.76
C GLU A 237 -18.68 -5.86 27.18
N MET A 238 -17.54 -6.51 27.34
CA MET A 238 -17.01 -6.86 28.67
C MET A 238 -16.91 -5.64 29.59
N SER A 239 -16.42 -4.52 29.04
CA SER A 239 -16.33 -3.24 29.76
C SER A 239 -17.71 -2.70 30.18
N PHE A 240 -18.71 -2.77 29.31
CA PHE A 240 -20.10 -2.37 29.63
C PHE A 240 -20.70 -3.18 30.77
N TRP A 241 -20.47 -4.50 30.78
CA TRP A 241 -20.92 -5.39 31.86
C TRP A 241 -20.04 -5.31 33.12
N GLY A 242 -18.95 -4.53 33.08
CA GLY A 242 -18.05 -4.29 34.20
C GLY A 242 -17.10 -5.46 34.50
N LEU A 243 -16.93 -6.38 33.54
CA LEU A 243 -15.98 -7.48 33.63
C LEU A 243 -14.60 -6.99 33.24
N LYS A 244 -13.62 -7.14 34.14
CA LYS A 244 -12.24 -6.81 33.83
C LYS A 244 -11.54 -8.07 33.33
N LEU A 245 -10.66 -7.94 32.34
CA LEU A 245 -9.82 -9.06 31.89
C LEU A 245 -9.00 -9.68 33.04
N LYS A 246 -8.67 -8.89 34.07
CA LYS A 246 -7.97 -9.36 35.28
C LYS A 246 -8.77 -10.41 36.07
N ASP A 247 -10.08 -10.45 35.91
CA ASP A 247 -10.97 -11.39 36.60
C ASP A 247 -11.01 -12.76 35.89
N THR A 248 -10.42 -12.86 34.70
CA THR A 248 -10.40 -14.06 33.87
C THR A 248 -9.13 -14.90 34.11
N PRO A 249 -9.18 -16.23 33.90
CA PRO A 249 -8.00 -17.08 34.00
C PRO A 249 -6.86 -16.61 33.09
N ARG A 250 -5.60 -16.76 33.57
CA ARG A 250 -4.41 -16.26 32.87
C ARG A 250 -4.27 -16.78 31.43
N CYS A 251 -4.63 -18.04 31.16
CA CYS A 251 -4.55 -18.62 29.82
C CYS A 251 -5.52 -17.94 28.83
N CYS A 252 -6.78 -17.74 29.23
CA CYS A 252 -7.79 -17.07 28.41
C CYS A 252 -7.45 -15.59 28.21
N ARG A 253 -6.93 -14.94 29.27
CA ARG A 253 -6.52 -13.54 29.23
C ARG A 253 -5.43 -13.29 28.19
N ILE A 254 -4.33 -14.07 28.23
CA ILE A 254 -3.22 -13.91 27.30
C ILE A 254 -3.70 -14.10 25.85
N LEU A 255 -4.49 -15.16 25.59
CA LEU A 255 -4.99 -15.46 24.25
C LEU A 255 -5.94 -14.35 23.73
N PHE A 256 -6.78 -13.79 24.59
CA PHE A 256 -7.67 -12.70 24.21
C PHE A 256 -6.92 -11.39 23.97
N GLU A 257 -5.98 -11.04 24.85
CA GLU A 257 -5.12 -9.84 24.71
C GLU A 257 -4.33 -9.90 23.40
N GLU A 258 -3.68 -11.02 23.09
CA GLU A 258 -2.96 -11.24 21.82
C GLU A 258 -3.86 -11.02 20.61
N LYS A 259 -5.09 -11.56 20.64
CA LYS A 259 -6.03 -11.43 19.53
C LYS A 259 -6.57 -9.99 19.38
N VAL A 260 -6.77 -9.27 20.48
CA VAL A 260 -7.19 -7.86 20.44
C VAL A 260 -6.06 -6.99 19.88
N ASP A 261 -4.82 -7.21 20.36
CA ASP A 261 -3.66 -6.45 19.91
C ASP A 261 -3.37 -6.69 18.42
N ASP A 262 -3.44 -7.95 17.95
CA ASP A 262 -3.31 -8.30 16.53
C ASP A 262 -4.31 -7.53 15.64
N ILE A 263 -5.59 -7.48 16.04
CA ILE A 263 -6.62 -6.77 15.28
C ILE A 263 -6.39 -5.26 15.34
N ARG A 264 -6.01 -4.71 16.49
CA ARG A 264 -5.73 -3.28 16.67
C ARG A 264 -4.54 -2.85 15.81
N ASP A 265 -3.49 -3.65 15.74
CA ASP A 265 -2.34 -3.42 14.87
C ASP A 265 -2.73 -3.49 13.39
N GLN A 266 -3.56 -4.46 12.99
CA GLN A 266 -4.07 -4.51 11.61
C GLN A 266 -4.92 -3.29 11.26
N LEU A 267 -5.78 -2.83 12.17
CA LEU A 267 -6.59 -1.63 11.98
C LEU A 267 -5.70 -0.38 11.86
N LYS A 268 -4.67 -0.28 12.68
CA LYS A 268 -3.70 0.82 12.63
C LYS A 268 -2.93 0.87 11.31
N VAL A 269 -2.45 -0.28 10.84
CA VAL A 269 -1.79 -0.41 9.52
C VAL A 269 -2.77 -0.07 8.39
N ASN A 270 -4.02 -0.54 8.44
CA ASN A 270 -5.02 -0.19 7.45
C ASN A 270 -5.33 1.32 7.47
N GLN A 271 -5.35 1.95 8.64
CA GLN A 271 -5.55 3.40 8.78
C GLN A 271 -4.40 4.18 8.17
N GLU A 272 -3.14 3.81 8.45
CA GLU A 272 -1.96 4.41 7.82
C GLU A 272 -1.98 4.26 6.29
N LEU A 273 -2.44 3.10 5.79
CA LEU A 273 -2.60 2.83 4.37
C LEU A 273 -3.65 3.75 3.72
N ILE A 274 -4.78 3.97 4.42
CA ILE A 274 -5.83 4.89 3.99
C ILE A 274 -5.30 6.32 3.94
N ASP A 275 -4.54 6.72 4.95
CA ASP A 275 -3.99 8.06 5.05
C ASP A 275 -2.95 8.35 3.95
N GLU A 276 -2.24 7.32 3.46
CA GLU A 276 -1.34 7.43 2.29
C GLU A 276 -2.08 7.70 0.95
N ILE A 277 -3.35 7.28 0.83
CA ILE A 277 -4.18 7.52 -0.35
C ILE A 277 -4.99 8.80 -0.21
N LYS A 278 -5.47 9.11 1.00
CA LYS A 278 -6.34 10.27 1.22
C LYS A 278 -5.59 11.55 0.82
N PRO A 279 -6.15 12.36 -0.10
CA PRO A 279 -5.62 13.68 -0.35
C PRO A 279 -5.71 14.48 0.97
N HIS A 280 -4.56 14.73 1.62
CA HIS A 280 -4.47 15.49 2.85
C HIS A 280 -4.73 16.97 2.60
N GLN A 281 -6.01 17.36 2.49
CA GLN A 281 -6.40 18.75 2.69
C GLN A 281 -7.91 18.95 2.88
N ASP A 282 -8.25 19.44 4.07
CA ASP A 282 -9.59 19.90 4.40
C ASP A 282 -9.92 21.13 3.54
N GLY A 283 -11.03 21.06 2.79
CA GLY A 283 -11.49 22.14 1.92
C GLY A 283 -11.74 23.48 2.64
N GLU A 284 -11.76 23.47 3.97
CA GLU A 284 -11.83 24.62 4.87
C GLU A 284 -10.60 25.55 4.73
N GLY A 285 -9.39 24.98 4.65
CA GLY A 285 -8.13 25.75 4.64
C GLY A 285 -7.92 26.59 3.37
N TYR A 286 -8.61 26.26 2.29
CA TYR A 286 -8.56 27.02 1.04
C TYR A 286 -9.50 28.22 1.04
N LYS A 287 -10.58 28.21 1.84
CA LYS A 287 -11.57 29.29 1.85
C LYS A 287 -10.99 30.61 2.40
N THR A 288 -10.01 30.53 3.29
CA THR A 288 -9.36 31.68 3.94
C THR A 288 -8.15 32.23 3.17
N MET A 289 -7.74 31.58 2.08
CA MET A 289 -6.58 31.98 1.29
C MET A 289 -6.93 32.85 0.08
N PHE A 290 -6.00 33.73 -0.31
CA PHE A 290 -6.09 34.50 -1.54
C PHE A 290 -6.20 33.58 -2.76
N LEU A 291 -7.18 33.82 -3.64
CA LEU A 291 -7.52 32.95 -4.77
C LEU A 291 -7.75 31.48 -4.37
N GLY A 292 -8.36 31.24 -3.20
CA GLY A 292 -8.61 29.91 -2.65
C GLY A 292 -9.20 28.90 -3.64
N GLY A 293 -10.17 29.32 -4.45
CA GLY A 293 -10.78 28.47 -5.48
C GLY A 293 -9.82 28.06 -6.60
N PHE A 294 -9.02 28.99 -7.11
CA PHE A 294 -8.00 28.70 -8.13
C PHE A 294 -6.86 27.84 -7.57
N ARG A 295 -6.38 28.15 -6.35
CA ARG A 295 -5.36 27.35 -5.66
C ARG A 295 -5.82 25.91 -5.45
N LYS A 296 -7.06 25.72 -5.00
CA LYS A 296 -7.64 24.39 -4.83
C LYS A 296 -7.74 23.64 -6.17
N ALA A 297 -8.22 24.30 -7.23
CA ALA A 297 -8.31 23.68 -8.54
C ALA A 297 -6.93 23.28 -9.09
N LEU A 298 -5.91 24.11 -8.89
CA LEU A 298 -4.53 23.81 -9.30
C LEU A 298 -3.90 22.71 -8.44
N TRP A 299 -4.21 22.68 -7.15
CA TRP A 299 -3.79 21.59 -6.26
C TRP A 299 -4.43 20.26 -6.67
N ASP A 300 -5.75 20.24 -6.93
CA ASP A 300 -6.48 19.08 -7.42
C ASP A 300 -5.95 18.59 -8.78
N LEU A 301 -5.47 19.50 -9.64
CA LEU A 301 -4.83 19.17 -10.91
C LEU A 301 -3.48 18.45 -10.73
N MET A 302 -2.69 18.89 -9.75
CA MET A 302 -1.30 18.45 -9.56
C MET A 302 -1.15 17.24 -8.63
N GLU A 303 -2.02 17.12 -7.62
CA GLU A 303 -1.91 16.11 -6.56
C GLU A 303 -2.91 14.96 -6.73
N ASN A 304 -4.10 15.24 -7.28
CA ASN A 304 -5.15 14.26 -7.45
C ASN A 304 -5.37 13.91 -8.94
N PRO A 305 -4.72 12.86 -9.48
CA PRO A 305 -4.87 12.47 -10.88
C PRO A 305 -6.29 12.01 -11.25
N TYR A 306 -7.14 11.72 -10.25
CA TYR A 306 -8.53 11.28 -10.44
C TYR A 306 -9.54 12.42 -10.38
N SER A 307 -9.12 13.64 -10.05
CA SER A 307 -10.01 14.79 -9.96
C SER A 307 -10.63 15.13 -11.32
N SER A 308 -9.84 15.05 -12.38
CA SER A 308 -10.23 15.51 -13.72
C SER A 308 -9.38 14.87 -14.82
N LEU A 309 -9.88 14.89 -16.06
CA LEU A 309 -9.12 14.48 -17.25
C LEU A 309 -7.79 15.24 -17.41
N PRO A 310 -7.72 16.58 -17.26
CA PRO A 310 -6.45 17.30 -17.32
C PRO A 310 -5.50 16.90 -16.18
N ALA A 311 -5.99 16.57 -14.99
CA ALA A 311 -5.14 16.07 -13.90
C ALA A 311 -4.49 14.74 -14.25
N LYS A 312 -5.26 13.83 -14.84
CA LYS A 312 -4.74 12.56 -15.35
C LYS A 312 -3.70 12.77 -16.44
N ALA A 313 -3.96 13.69 -17.39
CA ALA A 313 -3.02 14.01 -18.45
C ALA A 313 -1.72 14.62 -17.90
N PHE A 314 -1.82 15.53 -16.94
CA PHE A 314 -0.67 16.14 -16.26
C PHE A 314 0.17 15.09 -15.52
N ALA A 315 -0.45 14.17 -14.78
CA ALA A 315 0.25 13.09 -14.09
C ALA A 315 1.01 12.16 -15.06
N VAL A 316 0.39 11.79 -16.19
CA VAL A 316 1.04 11.00 -17.24
C VAL A 316 2.20 11.77 -17.88
N PHE A 317 2.00 13.05 -18.18
CA PHE A 317 3.03 13.90 -18.77
C PHE A 317 4.24 14.08 -17.84
N SER A 318 4.02 14.37 -16.56
CA SER A 318 5.09 14.47 -15.57
C SER A 318 5.86 13.15 -15.43
N SER A 319 5.16 12.01 -15.40
CA SER A 319 5.79 10.67 -15.36
C SER A 319 6.64 10.40 -16.61
N LEU A 320 6.16 10.76 -17.80
CA LEU A 320 6.92 10.64 -19.05
C LEU A 320 8.18 11.51 -19.03
N PHE A 321 8.08 12.73 -18.49
CA PHE A 321 9.22 13.64 -18.40
C PHE A 321 10.32 13.09 -17.46
N VAL A 322 9.93 12.42 -16.37
CA VAL A 322 10.86 11.66 -15.53
C VAL A 322 11.58 10.59 -16.33
N LEU A 323 10.86 9.77 -17.11
CA LEU A 323 11.47 8.74 -17.95
C LEU A 323 12.45 9.33 -18.98
N ILE A 324 12.04 10.38 -19.70
CA ILE A 324 12.89 11.08 -20.67
C ILE A 324 14.17 11.60 -20.00
N SER A 325 14.04 12.18 -18.81
CA SER A 325 15.19 12.71 -18.07
C SER A 325 16.17 11.63 -17.60
N ILE A 326 15.68 10.43 -17.27
CA ILE A 326 16.53 9.27 -16.94
C ILE A 326 17.25 8.78 -18.19
N VAL A 327 16.54 8.64 -19.32
CA VAL A 327 17.15 8.25 -20.60
C VAL A 327 18.23 9.26 -21.01
N ALA A 328 17.92 10.57 -20.97
CA ALA A 328 18.90 11.62 -21.25
C ALA A 328 20.14 11.54 -20.35
N MET A 329 19.95 11.26 -19.05
CA MET A 329 21.05 11.05 -18.11
C MET A 329 21.94 9.86 -18.51
N THR A 330 21.33 8.73 -18.88
CA THR A 330 22.07 7.54 -19.33
C THR A 330 22.80 7.79 -20.64
N MET A 331 22.16 8.47 -21.60
CA MET A 331 22.77 8.82 -22.88
C MET A 331 23.94 9.80 -22.72
N ASN A 332 23.89 10.70 -21.74
CA ASN A 332 25.00 11.61 -21.43
C ASN A 332 26.26 10.89 -20.89
N THR A 333 26.16 9.60 -20.54
CA THR A 333 27.33 8.78 -20.17
C THR A 333 28.06 8.20 -21.38
N VAL A 334 27.40 8.11 -22.54
CA VAL A 334 27.98 7.58 -23.78
C VAL A 334 28.92 8.61 -24.40
N LYS A 335 30.18 8.22 -24.61
CA LYS A 335 31.24 9.12 -25.10
C LYS A 335 30.97 9.64 -26.52
N GLU A 336 30.47 8.79 -27.40
CA GLU A 336 30.17 9.10 -28.81
C GLU A 336 29.11 10.20 -28.96
N LEU A 337 28.15 10.29 -28.03
CA LEU A 337 27.12 11.32 -28.05
C LEU A 337 27.58 12.67 -27.47
N ARG A 338 28.77 12.73 -26.84
CA ARG A 338 29.33 14.00 -26.32
C ARG A 338 30.05 14.83 -27.37
N GLU A 339 30.29 14.27 -28.56
CA GLU A 339 30.99 14.94 -29.65
C GLU A 339 30.10 15.94 -30.40
N TYR A 340 28.79 15.67 -30.46
CA TYR A 340 27.81 16.55 -31.11
C TYR A 340 27.36 17.67 -30.16
N LYS A 341 28.00 18.84 -30.28
CA LYS A 341 27.69 20.06 -29.51
C LYS A 341 26.97 21.10 -30.37
N ILE A 342 25.90 21.68 -29.84
CA ILE A 342 25.23 22.87 -30.39
C ILE A 342 25.28 23.97 -29.33
N ALA A 343 25.77 25.16 -29.70
CA ALA A 343 25.92 26.31 -28.81
C ALA A 343 26.74 25.98 -27.53
N GLY A 344 27.80 25.19 -27.67
CA GLY A 344 28.69 24.82 -26.57
C GLY A 344 28.18 23.73 -25.62
N LYS A 345 26.91 23.30 -25.75
CA LYS A 345 26.31 22.21 -24.96
C LYS A 345 25.86 21.06 -25.85
N THR A 346 25.81 19.85 -25.30
CA THR A 346 25.27 18.67 -25.98
C THR A 346 23.73 18.72 -25.98
N TYR A 347 23.08 18.06 -26.94
CA TYR A 347 21.62 17.95 -26.96
C TYR A 347 21.04 17.37 -25.66
N MET A 348 21.72 16.39 -25.08
CA MET A 348 21.31 15.75 -23.83
C MET A 348 21.37 16.71 -22.63
N GLU A 349 22.33 17.63 -22.62
CA GLU A 349 22.42 18.67 -21.58
C GLU A 349 21.26 19.67 -21.66
N TRP A 350 20.79 20.03 -22.87
CA TRP A 350 19.60 20.87 -23.02
C TRP A 350 18.34 20.19 -22.50
N ILE A 351 18.15 18.90 -22.81
CA ILE A 351 17.04 18.10 -22.27
C ILE A 351 17.14 18.02 -20.75
N GLU A 352 18.34 17.87 -20.20
CA GLU A 352 18.55 17.83 -18.77
C GLU A 352 18.17 19.16 -18.09
N ILE A 353 18.63 20.30 -18.63
CA ILE A 353 18.25 21.63 -18.13
C ILE A 353 16.73 21.83 -18.20
N SER A 354 16.11 21.46 -19.32
CA SER A 354 14.65 21.50 -19.48
C SER A 354 13.93 20.61 -18.45
N SER A 355 14.47 19.42 -18.17
CA SER A 355 13.95 18.49 -17.16
C SER A 355 13.95 19.08 -15.76
N ILE A 356 15.06 19.71 -15.39
CA ILE A 356 15.23 20.32 -14.07
C ILE A 356 14.34 21.56 -13.93
N LEU A 357 14.22 22.37 -14.97
CA LEU A 357 13.32 23.52 -14.98
C LEU A 357 11.88 23.08 -14.74
N PHE A 358 11.40 22.06 -15.47
CA PHE A 358 10.07 21.51 -15.27
C PHE A 358 9.86 20.96 -13.85
N PHE A 359 10.82 20.18 -13.31
CA PHE A 359 10.70 19.64 -11.95
C PHE A 359 10.73 20.74 -10.88
N THR A 360 11.52 21.78 -11.08
CA THR A 360 11.58 22.94 -10.18
C THR A 360 10.27 23.70 -10.20
N LEU A 361 9.71 23.95 -11.39
CA LEU A 361 8.39 24.57 -11.54
C LEU A 361 7.29 23.72 -10.91
N GLU A 362 7.33 22.41 -11.10
CA GLU A 362 6.37 21.48 -10.51
C GLU A 362 6.44 21.52 -8.98
N TYR A 363 7.64 21.49 -8.39
CA TYR A 363 7.81 21.62 -6.94
C TYR A 363 7.33 22.98 -6.42
N PHE A 364 7.69 24.07 -7.11
CA PHE A 364 7.29 25.42 -6.73
C PHE A 364 5.77 25.62 -6.79
N LEU A 365 5.12 25.14 -7.85
CA LEU A 365 3.66 25.20 -7.98
C LEU A 365 2.98 24.41 -6.85
N ARG A 366 3.50 23.25 -6.45
CA ARG A 366 2.99 22.52 -5.28
C ARG A 366 3.20 23.28 -3.97
N LEU A 367 4.35 23.92 -3.80
CA LEU A 367 4.65 24.71 -2.60
C LEU A 367 3.68 25.90 -2.46
N VAL A 368 3.38 26.60 -3.55
CA VAL A 368 2.48 27.77 -3.56
C VAL A 368 1.00 27.39 -3.42
N THR A 369 0.60 26.23 -3.93
CA THR A 369 -0.80 25.75 -3.88
C THR A 369 -1.16 25.04 -2.59
N THR A 370 -0.17 24.67 -1.77
CA THR A 370 -0.41 23.97 -0.50
C THR A 370 -0.88 24.94 0.58
N SER A 371 -1.92 24.55 1.34
CA SER A 371 -2.41 25.31 2.49
C SER A 371 -1.47 25.31 3.71
N ASN A 372 -0.71 24.22 3.92
CA ASN A 372 0.13 24.00 5.11
C ASN A 372 1.59 23.69 4.75
N ILE A 373 2.43 24.72 4.69
CA ILE A 373 3.84 24.60 4.27
C ILE A 373 4.65 23.66 5.18
N LYS A 374 4.43 23.70 6.51
CA LYS A 374 5.16 22.85 7.46
C LYS A 374 4.89 21.35 7.23
N HIS A 375 3.63 21.01 6.98
CA HIS A 375 3.23 19.65 6.66
C HIS A 375 3.80 19.23 5.29
N PHE A 376 3.74 20.14 4.31
CA PHE A 376 4.30 19.92 2.98
C PHE A 376 5.78 19.53 3.02
N LEU A 377 6.60 20.27 3.77
CA LEU A 377 8.04 20.03 3.87
C LEU A 377 8.39 18.72 4.62
N ARG A 378 7.51 18.22 5.48
CA ARG A 378 7.72 16.97 6.23
C ARG A 378 7.27 15.72 5.46
N SER A 379 6.52 15.88 4.37
CA SER A 379 6.05 14.76 3.55
C SER A 379 7.18 14.12 2.74
N ALA A 380 7.28 12.79 2.78
CA ALA A 380 8.33 12.02 2.09
C ALA A 380 8.29 12.21 0.57
N LEU A 381 7.11 12.28 -0.04
CA LEU A 381 6.96 12.48 -1.49
C LEU A 381 7.45 13.87 -1.93
N ASN A 382 7.27 14.89 -1.10
CA ASN A 382 7.73 16.25 -1.37
C ASN A 382 9.24 16.38 -1.13
N PHE A 383 9.80 15.65 -0.16
CA PHE A 383 11.25 15.55 0.02
C PHE A 383 11.93 14.92 -1.21
N VAL A 384 11.32 13.88 -1.79
CA VAL A 384 11.81 13.28 -3.05
C VAL A 384 11.85 14.29 -4.19
N ASP A 385 10.83 15.16 -4.31
CA ASP A 385 10.81 16.22 -5.33
C ASP A 385 11.99 17.21 -5.16
N VAL A 386 12.38 17.53 -3.91
CA VAL A 386 13.57 18.38 -3.63
C VAL A 386 14.86 17.65 -4.01
N VAL A 387 15.02 16.40 -3.57
CA VAL A 387 16.22 15.59 -3.86
C VAL A 387 16.40 15.39 -5.37
N ALA A 388 15.32 15.34 -6.14
CA ALA A 388 15.38 15.20 -7.59
C ALA A 388 16.00 16.43 -8.31
N VAL A 389 15.82 17.65 -7.78
CA VAL A 389 16.34 18.89 -8.38
C VAL A 389 17.65 19.37 -7.74
N MET A 390 17.88 19.00 -6.48
CA MET A 390 19.04 19.41 -5.67
C MET A 390 20.39 19.24 -6.39
N PRO A 391 20.68 18.16 -7.13
CA PRO A 391 22.00 17.96 -7.73
C PRO A 391 22.43 19.08 -8.69
N TYR A 392 21.49 19.68 -9.42
CA TYR A 392 21.79 20.78 -10.34
C TYR A 392 22.08 22.07 -9.60
N PHE A 393 21.28 22.39 -8.58
CA PHE A 393 21.52 23.55 -7.74
C PHE A 393 22.83 23.46 -6.98
N LEU A 394 23.16 22.28 -6.43
CA LEU A 394 24.46 22.05 -5.81
C LEU A 394 25.59 22.25 -6.81
N GLN A 395 25.47 21.74 -8.05
CA GLN A 395 26.49 21.96 -9.07
C GLN A 395 26.70 23.45 -9.36
N ILE A 396 25.64 24.23 -9.53
CA ILE A 396 25.76 25.69 -9.75
C ILE A 396 26.45 26.36 -8.56
N VAL A 397 26.02 26.07 -7.33
CA VAL A 397 26.61 26.65 -6.12
C VAL A 397 28.10 26.31 -6.01
N PHE A 398 28.48 25.07 -6.29
CA PHE A 398 29.89 24.66 -6.30
C PHE A 398 30.69 25.34 -7.42
N GLU A 399 30.13 25.47 -8.62
CA GLU A 399 30.79 26.17 -9.73
C GLU A 399 30.99 27.66 -9.41
N THR A 400 29.96 28.36 -8.90
CA THR A 400 30.05 29.77 -8.52
C THR A 400 31.04 30.00 -7.37
N PHE A 401 30.98 29.18 -6.31
CA PHE A 401 31.88 29.33 -5.15
C PHE A 401 33.36 29.07 -5.49
N VAL A 402 33.62 28.19 -6.48
CA VAL A 402 34.98 27.93 -6.95
C VAL A 402 35.51 29.06 -7.84
N ILE A 403 34.67 29.63 -8.70
CA ILE A 403 35.03 30.76 -9.57
C ILE A 403 35.35 32.02 -8.74
N ASP A 404 34.55 32.34 -7.72
CA ASP A 404 34.82 33.49 -6.83
C ASP A 404 36.14 33.34 -6.03
N ALA A 405 36.62 32.11 -5.82
CA ALA A 405 37.89 31.85 -5.15
C ALA A 405 39.12 31.93 -6.09
N GLU A 406 38.92 31.77 -7.40
CA GLU A 406 39.98 31.91 -8.41
C GLU A 406 40.33 33.38 -8.67
N ASP A 407 39.35 34.29 -8.66
CA ASP A 407 39.60 35.73 -8.87
C ASP A 407 40.32 36.42 -7.69
N ALA A 408 40.42 35.76 -6.52
CA ALA A 408 41.07 36.30 -5.32
C ALA A 408 42.52 35.81 -5.07
N SER A 409 43.07 34.89 -5.87
CA SER A 409 44.43 34.36 -5.61
C SER A 409 45.19 33.95 -6.87
N ALA A 410 45.69 34.94 -7.60
CA ALA A 410 46.69 34.77 -8.65
C ALA A 410 48.08 34.43 -8.07
N GLN A 411 48.23 33.35 -7.28
CA GLN A 411 49.53 32.75 -6.94
C GLN A 411 49.40 31.41 -6.17
N GLU A 412 48.77 30.36 -6.70
CA GLU A 412 48.90 29.01 -6.09
C GLU A 412 48.48 27.83 -7.01
N ASP A 413 49.13 27.68 -8.16
CA ASP A 413 48.77 26.71 -9.21
C ASP A 413 48.76 25.22 -8.77
N LEU A 414 49.59 24.85 -7.78
CA LEU A 414 49.68 23.47 -7.27
C LEU A 414 48.56 23.10 -6.28
N LYS A 415 48.13 24.06 -5.43
CA LYS A 415 46.97 23.87 -4.54
C LYS A 415 45.65 24.07 -5.29
N ALA A 416 45.61 24.91 -6.33
CA ALA A 416 44.48 25.03 -7.25
C ALA A 416 44.21 23.68 -7.96
N MET A 417 45.23 23.01 -8.51
CA MET A 417 45.05 21.73 -9.20
C MET A 417 44.52 20.59 -8.30
N SER A 418 44.96 20.53 -7.03
CA SER A 418 44.44 19.57 -6.03
C SER A 418 42.99 19.90 -5.62
N ARG A 419 42.65 21.19 -5.48
CA ARG A 419 41.28 21.65 -5.20
C ARG A 419 40.34 21.35 -6.38
N VAL A 420 40.74 21.63 -7.62
CA VAL A 420 39.98 21.32 -8.84
C VAL A 420 39.77 19.80 -9.00
N SER A 421 40.76 18.97 -8.68
CA SER A 421 40.62 17.50 -8.69
C SER A 421 39.64 16.99 -7.63
N LYS A 422 39.67 17.55 -6.41
CA LYS A 422 38.70 17.23 -5.34
C LYS A 422 37.29 17.69 -5.71
N VAL A 423 37.13 18.91 -6.23
CA VAL A 423 35.85 19.44 -6.72
C VAL A 423 35.32 18.58 -7.86
N SER A 424 36.16 18.18 -8.82
CA SER A 424 35.77 17.30 -9.93
C SER A 424 35.27 15.93 -9.44
N LYS A 425 35.87 15.37 -8.39
CA LYS A 425 35.36 14.14 -7.74
C LYS A 425 34.00 14.37 -7.08
N VAL A 426 33.82 15.46 -6.35
CA VAL A 426 32.53 15.82 -5.72
C VAL A 426 31.45 16.03 -6.78
N LEU A 427 31.74 16.76 -7.86
CA LEU A 427 30.82 16.99 -8.98
C LEU A 427 30.41 15.67 -9.67
N LYS A 428 31.31 14.67 -9.75
CA LYS A 428 30.95 13.32 -10.24
C LYS A 428 29.91 12.65 -9.33
N VAL A 429 30.08 12.73 -8.02
CA VAL A 429 29.12 12.18 -7.05
C VAL A 429 27.79 12.92 -7.11
N VAL A 430 27.81 14.25 -7.20
CA VAL A 430 26.59 15.07 -7.37
C VAL A 430 25.86 14.69 -8.66
N LYS A 431 26.58 14.42 -9.76
CA LYS A 431 25.95 13.91 -11.00
C LYS A 431 25.26 12.56 -10.80
N LEU A 432 25.80 11.67 -9.95
CA LEU A 432 25.15 10.40 -9.62
C LEU A 432 23.88 10.59 -8.78
N MET A 433 23.82 11.59 -7.89
CA MET A 433 22.60 11.91 -7.12
C MET A 433 21.38 12.17 -8.02
N ARG A 434 21.58 12.57 -9.29
CA ARG A 434 20.50 12.75 -10.26
C ARG A 434 19.70 11.47 -10.53
N ILE A 435 20.23 10.29 -10.20
CA ILE A 435 19.48 9.03 -10.30
C ILE A 435 18.26 9.02 -9.37
N PHE A 436 18.32 9.73 -8.24
CA PHE A 436 17.21 9.80 -7.28
C PHE A 436 15.93 10.42 -7.86
N ARG A 437 16.00 11.14 -8.98
CA ARG A 437 14.81 11.61 -9.71
C ARG A 437 13.88 10.46 -10.14
N ILE A 438 14.38 9.22 -10.25
CA ILE A 438 13.55 8.03 -10.51
C ILE A 438 12.50 7.79 -9.42
N LEU A 439 12.81 8.18 -8.18
CA LEU A 439 11.89 8.04 -7.05
C LEU A 439 10.64 8.92 -7.22
N LYS A 440 10.70 9.96 -8.06
CA LYS A 440 9.54 10.79 -8.39
C LYS A 440 8.40 9.98 -9.04
N LEU A 441 8.71 8.86 -9.68
CA LEU A 441 7.70 7.93 -10.20
C LEU A 441 6.81 7.35 -9.08
N ALA A 442 7.28 7.33 -7.83
CA ALA A 442 6.48 6.88 -6.68
C ALA A 442 5.20 7.71 -6.49
N ARG A 443 5.21 8.99 -6.88
CA ARG A 443 4.02 9.85 -6.82
C ARG A 443 2.92 9.37 -7.76
N HIS A 444 3.25 8.71 -8.86
CA HIS A 444 2.27 8.28 -9.86
C HIS A 444 2.11 6.75 -9.95
N SER A 445 2.86 6.01 -9.13
CA SER A 445 2.83 4.55 -9.10
C SER A 445 2.34 4.04 -7.75
N THR A 446 1.09 3.56 -7.71
CA THR A 446 0.52 2.86 -6.55
C THR A 446 1.39 1.67 -6.13
N GLY A 447 2.02 0.99 -7.10
CA GLY A 447 2.95 -0.12 -6.83
C GLY A 447 4.20 0.31 -6.06
N MET A 448 4.80 1.46 -6.41
CA MET A 448 5.97 1.96 -5.69
C MET A 448 5.62 2.46 -4.28
N ARG A 449 4.43 3.07 -4.10
CA ARG A 449 3.94 3.45 -2.77
C ARG A 449 3.69 2.21 -1.89
N ALA A 450 3.02 1.20 -2.45
CA ALA A 450 2.79 -0.09 -1.80
C ALA A 450 4.11 -0.76 -1.39
N PHE A 451 5.10 -0.73 -2.27
CA PHE A 451 6.43 -1.27 -1.99
C PHE A 451 7.15 -0.52 -0.86
N GLY A 452 7.13 0.82 -0.89
CA GLY A 452 7.71 1.63 0.18
C GLY A 452 7.04 1.41 1.53
N PHE A 453 5.70 1.32 1.55
CA PHE A 453 4.93 0.98 2.74
C PHE A 453 5.28 -0.42 3.27
N THR A 454 5.39 -1.40 2.37
CA THR A 454 5.76 -2.78 2.73
C THR A 454 7.16 -2.83 3.35
N ILE A 455 8.14 -2.12 2.79
CA ILE A 455 9.50 -2.06 3.37
C ILE A 455 9.46 -1.44 4.76
N ARG A 456 8.70 -0.36 4.96
CA ARG A 456 8.58 0.30 6.26
C ARG A 456 7.98 -0.67 7.30
N GLN A 457 6.92 -1.36 6.92
CA GLN A 457 6.23 -2.31 7.81
C GLN A 457 7.07 -3.57 8.09
N CYS A 458 7.80 -4.06 7.09
CA CYS A 458 8.68 -5.21 7.19
C CYS A 458 10.12 -4.82 7.56
N SER A 459 10.38 -3.61 8.05
CA SER A 459 11.73 -3.10 8.29
C SER A 459 12.53 -3.97 9.25
N GLU A 460 11.89 -4.50 10.30
CA GLU A 460 12.51 -5.44 11.24
C GLU A 460 12.91 -6.76 10.57
N GLN A 461 12.02 -7.33 9.75
CA GLN A 461 12.27 -8.57 9.01
C GLN A 461 13.38 -8.40 7.98
N VAL A 462 13.37 -7.27 7.26
CA VAL A 462 14.40 -6.91 6.27
C VAL A 462 15.75 -6.67 6.95
N CYS A 463 15.76 -5.98 8.09
CA CYS A 463 16.97 -5.77 8.89
C CYS A 463 17.55 -7.11 9.39
N CYS A 464 16.70 -7.99 9.91
CA CYS A 464 17.08 -9.34 10.34
C CYS A 464 17.67 -10.17 9.18
N LEU A 465 17.07 -10.11 7.98
CA LEU A 465 17.62 -10.74 6.78
C LEU A 465 19.03 -10.21 6.48
N PHE A 466 19.24 -8.90 6.45
CA PHE A 466 20.56 -8.31 6.19
C PHE A 466 21.60 -8.71 7.25
N LEU A 467 21.21 -8.81 8.52
CA LEU A 467 22.08 -9.30 9.59
C LEU A 467 22.51 -10.75 9.35
N PHE A 468 21.58 -11.63 8.96
CA PHE A 468 21.93 -13.03 8.64
C PHE A 468 22.79 -13.14 7.38
N ILE A 469 22.54 -12.32 6.34
CA ILE A 469 23.40 -12.27 5.15
C ILE A 469 24.81 -11.85 5.56
N ALA A 470 24.95 -10.77 6.33
CA ALA A 470 26.25 -10.28 6.78
C ALA A 470 26.98 -11.34 7.59
N MET A 471 26.32 -11.96 8.57
CA MET A 471 26.89 -13.05 9.36
C MET A 471 27.33 -14.22 8.48
N GLY A 472 26.50 -14.62 7.50
CA GLY A 472 26.85 -15.64 6.52
C GLY A 472 28.09 -15.28 5.70
N ILE A 473 28.18 -14.03 5.22
CA ILE A 473 29.36 -13.53 4.48
C ILE A 473 30.60 -13.66 5.36
N PHE A 474 30.58 -13.17 6.60
CA PHE A 474 31.74 -13.27 7.49
C PHE A 474 32.15 -14.73 7.78
N THR A 475 31.19 -15.59 8.12
CA THR A 475 31.46 -16.99 8.48
C THR A 475 31.98 -17.80 7.30
N PHE A 476 31.29 -17.78 6.14
CA PHE A 476 31.71 -18.56 4.98
C PHE A 476 32.99 -18.02 4.33
N SER A 477 33.25 -16.72 4.42
CA SER A 477 34.52 -16.16 3.95
C SER A 477 35.70 -16.61 4.80
N ALA A 478 35.55 -16.62 6.13
CA ALA A 478 36.60 -17.12 7.03
C ALA A 478 36.85 -18.61 6.83
N LEU A 479 35.78 -19.41 6.68
CA LEU A 479 35.90 -20.84 6.41
C LEU A 479 36.55 -21.12 5.05
N MET A 480 36.18 -20.35 4.01
CA MET A 480 36.77 -20.49 2.68
C MET A 480 38.25 -20.13 2.67
N HIS A 481 38.62 -19.00 3.27
CA HIS A 481 40.02 -18.59 3.40
C HIS A 481 40.84 -19.66 4.13
N SER A 482 40.33 -20.20 5.23
CA SER A 482 41.02 -21.25 6.01
C SER A 482 41.33 -22.52 5.21
N VAL A 483 40.47 -22.94 4.28
CA VAL A 483 40.67 -24.18 3.50
C VAL A 483 41.40 -23.96 2.17
N GLU A 484 41.45 -22.72 1.66
CA GLU A 484 42.08 -22.38 0.37
C GLU A 484 43.41 -21.63 0.51
N VAL A 485 43.75 -21.08 1.68
CA VAL A 485 44.97 -20.25 1.87
C VAL A 485 46.26 -20.99 1.50
N ASP A 486 46.31 -22.30 1.72
CA ASP A 486 47.48 -23.13 1.43
C ASP A 486 47.58 -23.58 -0.04
N GLN A 487 46.59 -23.24 -0.88
CA GLN A 487 46.59 -23.62 -2.29
C GLN A 487 47.37 -22.61 -3.16
N PRO A 488 48.35 -23.06 -3.97
CA PRO A 488 49.13 -22.16 -4.81
C PRO A 488 48.25 -21.55 -5.92
N GLY A 489 48.30 -20.22 -6.06
CA GLY A 489 47.54 -19.49 -7.08
C GLY A 489 46.06 -19.26 -6.73
N THR A 490 45.68 -19.44 -5.46
CA THR A 490 44.32 -19.17 -4.99
C THR A 490 43.97 -17.67 -5.08
N PRO A 491 42.74 -17.32 -5.50
CA PRO A 491 42.25 -15.94 -5.44
C PRO A 491 41.92 -15.49 -4.01
N PHE A 492 41.92 -16.41 -3.03
CA PHE A 492 41.56 -16.14 -1.63
C PHE A 492 42.75 -15.67 -0.79
N SER A 493 43.29 -14.49 -1.11
CA SER A 493 44.47 -13.94 -0.41
C SER A 493 44.15 -13.48 1.03
N SER A 494 43.00 -12.86 1.25
CA SER A 494 42.56 -12.40 2.57
C SER A 494 41.07 -12.67 2.81
N ILE A 495 40.65 -12.65 4.09
CA ILE A 495 39.23 -12.83 4.45
C ILE A 495 38.33 -11.75 3.81
N PRO A 496 38.70 -10.45 3.78
CA PRO A 496 37.94 -9.44 3.06
C PRO A 496 37.83 -9.68 1.55
N ASP A 497 38.86 -10.22 0.91
CA ASP A 497 38.78 -10.57 -0.52
C ASP A 497 37.77 -11.71 -0.77
N ALA A 498 37.66 -12.64 0.19
CA ALA A 498 36.66 -13.70 0.17
C ALA A 498 35.21 -13.21 0.41
N TRP A 499 35.00 -11.99 0.94
CA TRP A 499 33.64 -11.43 1.13
C TRP A 499 32.90 -11.28 -0.19
N TRP A 500 33.61 -10.91 -1.26
CA TRP A 500 33.01 -10.80 -2.60
C TRP A 500 32.48 -12.16 -3.06
N TRP A 501 33.31 -13.21 -2.97
CA TRP A 501 32.90 -14.57 -3.31
C TRP A 501 31.71 -15.04 -2.48
N ALA A 502 31.74 -14.83 -1.16
CA ALA A 502 30.66 -15.24 -0.27
C ALA A 502 29.36 -14.47 -0.56
N ALA A 503 29.42 -13.15 -0.80
CA ALA A 503 28.25 -12.35 -1.14
C ALA A 503 27.60 -12.80 -2.46
N VAL A 504 28.41 -13.05 -3.50
CA VAL A 504 27.95 -13.53 -4.81
C VAL A 504 27.39 -14.96 -4.73
N SER A 505 27.95 -15.80 -3.87
CA SER A 505 27.50 -17.19 -3.68
C SER A 505 26.21 -17.27 -2.84
N ILE A 506 26.13 -16.52 -1.73
CA ILE A 506 24.93 -16.44 -0.87
C ILE A 506 23.74 -15.85 -1.63
N SER A 507 23.99 -14.84 -2.47
CA SER A 507 22.96 -14.25 -3.35
C SER A 507 22.60 -15.12 -4.55
N THR A 508 23.25 -16.27 -4.74
CA THR A 508 23.05 -17.22 -5.85
C THR A 508 23.34 -16.63 -7.24
N VAL A 509 24.09 -15.52 -7.33
CA VAL A 509 24.46 -14.87 -8.60
C VAL A 509 25.54 -15.66 -9.31
N GLY A 510 26.64 -16.00 -8.61
CA GLY A 510 27.70 -16.87 -9.12
C GLY A 510 28.39 -16.39 -10.41
N TYR A 511 29.03 -15.21 -10.39
CA TYR A 511 29.77 -14.69 -11.56
C TYR A 511 30.86 -15.64 -12.10
N GLY A 512 31.46 -16.45 -11.21
CA GLY A 512 32.50 -17.42 -11.58
C GLY A 512 33.90 -16.83 -11.75
N ASP A 513 34.10 -15.58 -11.35
CA ASP A 513 35.38 -14.85 -11.33
C ASP A 513 36.31 -15.34 -10.20
N VAL A 514 35.73 -15.73 -9.07
CA VAL A 514 36.43 -16.30 -7.92
C VAL A 514 35.77 -17.63 -7.57
N VAL A 515 36.56 -18.73 -7.53
CA VAL A 515 36.06 -20.08 -7.22
C VAL A 515 37.09 -20.88 -6.42
N PRO A 516 36.67 -21.75 -5.50
CA PRO A 516 37.58 -22.66 -4.77
C PRO A 516 38.18 -23.71 -5.68
N ILE A 517 39.47 -23.98 -5.49
CA ILE A 517 40.21 -24.97 -6.26
C ILE A 517 40.20 -26.31 -5.53
N SER A 518 40.33 -26.28 -4.19
CA SER A 518 40.37 -27.46 -3.32
C SER A 518 39.01 -28.16 -3.23
N TYR A 519 39.05 -29.48 -3.05
CA TYR A 519 37.84 -30.28 -2.77
C TYR A 519 37.14 -29.83 -1.49
N LEU A 520 37.91 -29.44 -0.46
CA LEU A 520 37.35 -28.93 0.80
C LEU A 520 36.66 -27.58 0.58
N GLY A 521 37.27 -26.67 -0.19
CA GLY A 521 36.64 -25.41 -0.58
C GLY A 521 35.34 -25.63 -1.36
N ARG A 522 35.28 -26.62 -2.25
CA ARG A 522 34.02 -26.98 -2.94
C ARG A 522 32.93 -27.47 -1.99
N CYS A 523 33.28 -28.23 -0.96
CA CYS A 523 32.33 -28.62 0.10
C CYS A 523 31.82 -27.38 0.88
N VAL A 524 32.72 -26.45 1.20
CA VAL A 524 32.35 -25.17 1.85
C VAL A 524 31.44 -24.34 0.95
N ALA A 525 31.74 -24.27 -0.35
CA ALA A 525 30.92 -23.57 -1.34
C ALA A 525 29.52 -24.19 -1.44
N PHE A 526 29.42 -25.52 -1.44
CA PHE A 526 28.13 -26.20 -1.42
C PHE A 526 27.30 -25.84 -0.18
N GLY A 527 27.93 -25.80 1.00
CA GLY A 527 27.29 -25.35 2.24
C GLY A 527 26.85 -23.88 2.18
N CYS A 528 27.70 -23.00 1.65
CA CYS A 528 27.43 -21.57 1.47
C CYS A 528 26.23 -21.31 0.55
N ILE A 529 26.17 -21.98 -0.61
CA ILE A 529 25.07 -21.86 -1.57
C ILE A 529 23.76 -22.39 -0.96
N SER A 530 23.82 -23.56 -0.31
CA SER A 530 22.64 -24.16 0.34
C SER A 530 22.09 -23.23 1.43
N PHE A 531 22.96 -22.65 2.25
CA PHE A 531 22.60 -21.65 3.25
C PHE A 531 21.97 -20.41 2.62
N GLY A 532 22.56 -19.86 1.55
CA GLY A 532 22.04 -18.70 0.83
C GLY A 532 20.64 -18.90 0.25
N ILE A 533 20.36 -20.07 -0.32
CA ILE A 533 19.03 -20.42 -0.85
C ILE A 533 17.97 -20.41 0.26
N ILE A 534 18.27 -21.05 1.39
CA ILE A 534 17.35 -21.12 2.54
C ILE A 534 17.11 -19.72 3.12
N LEU A 535 18.20 -18.97 3.31
CA LEU A 535 18.18 -17.65 3.91
C LEU A 535 17.38 -16.64 3.07
N ASN A 536 17.57 -16.64 1.75
CA ASN A 536 16.88 -15.71 0.86
C ASN A 536 15.42 -16.12 0.61
N GLY A 537 15.11 -17.42 0.56
CA GLY A 537 13.79 -17.90 0.16
C GLY A 537 12.65 -17.47 1.08
N MET A 538 12.83 -17.56 2.40
CA MET A 538 11.77 -17.29 3.37
C MET A 538 11.39 -15.79 3.46
N PRO A 539 12.34 -14.85 3.64
CA PRO A 539 12.01 -13.43 3.77
C PRO A 539 11.49 -12.81 2.46
N ILE A 540 12.00 -13.25 1.30
CA ILE A 540 11.49 -12.79 0.00
C ILE A 540 10.01 -13.18 -0.16
N SER A 541 9.63 -14.41 0.22
CA SER A 541 8.24 -14.86 0.16
C SER A 541 7.34 -14.06 1.10
N ILE A 542 7.77 -13.82 2.34
CA ILE A 542 7.01 -13.02 3.33
C ILE A 542 6.82 -11.59 2.81
N LEU A 543 7.90 -10.95 2.34
CA LEU A 543 7.88 -9.59 1.81
C LEU A 543 6.95 -9.50 0.59
N PHE A 544 7.00 -10.48 -0.32
CA PHE A 544 6.13 -10.52 -1.50
C PHE A 544 4.65 -10.67 -1.12
N ASN A 545 4.32 -11.57 -0.18
CA ASN A 545 2.94 -11.75 0.25
C ASN A 545 2.38 -10.47 0.90
N LYS A 546 3.15 -9.83 1.78
CA LYS A 546 2.76 -8.54 2.40
C LYS A 546 2.60 -7.45 1.35
N PHE A 547 3.52 -7.35 0.39
CA PHE A 547 3.41 -6.42 -0.72
C PHE A 547 2.15 -6.65 -1.54
N SER A 548 1.84 -7.91 -1.89
CA SER A 548 0.64 -8.27 -2.65
C SER A 548 -0.64 -7.86 -1.92
N ASP A 549 -0.71 -8.11 -0.61
CA ASP A 549 -1.85 -7.73 0.24
C ASP A 549 -2.02 -6.21 0.30
N TYR A 550 -0.95 -5.46 0.57
CA TYR A 550 -1.01 -3.99 0.63
C TYR A 550 -1.30 -3.37 -0.73
N TYR A 551 -0.75 -3.93 -1.81
CA TYR A 551 -1.04 -3.49 -3.16
C TYR A 551 -2.52 -3.68 -3.51
N ALA A 552 -3.10 -4.85 -3.18
CA ALA A 552 -4.52 -5.11 -3.39
C ALA A 552 -5.41 -4.14 -2.60
N LYS A 553 -5.10 -3.93 -1.31
CA LYS A 553 -5.83 -2.99 -0.44
C LYS A 553 -5.75 -1.55 -0.93
N LEU A 554 -4.55 -1.07 -1.30
CA LEU A 554 -4.36 0.27 -1.84
C LEU A 554 -5.17 0.48 -3.11
N LYS A 555 -5.14 -0.52 -4.02
CA LYS A 555 -5.89 -0.46 -5.27
C LYS A 555 -7.41 -0.44 -5.06
N GLU A 556 -7.91 -1.21 -4.08
CA GLU A 556 -9.32 -1.22 -3.71
C GLU A 556 -9.77 0.13 -3.12
N GLN A 557 -8.94 0.72 -2.26
CA GLN A 557 -9.22 2.04 -1.67
C GLN A 557 -9.16 3.16 -2.71
N GLU A 558 -8.19 3.12 -3.63
CA GLU A 558 -8.08 4.04 -4.75
C GLU A 558 -9.34 3.99 -5.65
N TYR A 559 -9.84 2.77 -5.92
CA TYR A 559 -11.10 2.57 -6.65
C TYR A 559 -12.31 3.12 -5.88
N THR A 560 -12.41 2.82 -4.58
CA THR A 560 -13.53 3.25 -3.71
C THR A 560 -13.57 4.78 -3.59
N PHE A 561 -12.41 5.40 -3.41
CA PHE A 561 -12.28 6.86 -3.34
C PHE A 561 -12.69 7.51 -4.67
N SER A 562 -12.20 7.00 -5.81
CA SER A 562 -12.59 7.49 -7.13
C SER A 562 -14.10 7.35 -7.39
N ASN A 563 -14.69 6.24 -6.97
CA ASN A 563 -16.13 6.00 -7.16
C ASN A 563 -17.00 6.90 -6.26
N THR A 564 -16.59 7.10 -5.01
CA THR A 564 -17.29 7.98 -4.06
C THR A 564 -17.27 9.42 -4.53
N GLU A 565 -16.11 9.91 -4.99
CA GLU A 565 -15.98 11.27 -5.54
C GLU A 565 -16.85 11.45 -6.79
N ARG A 566 -16.84 10.48 -7.73
CA ARG A 566 -17.73 10.51 -8.90
C ARG A 566 -19.20 10.56 -8.52
N THR A 567 -19.60 9.77 -7.53
CA THR A 567 -20.98 9.73 -7.03
C THR A 567 -21.38 11.05 -6.38
N PHE A 568 -20.47 11.66 -5.61
CA PHE A 568 -20.70 12.97 -5.00
C PHE A 568 -20.83 14.07 -6.04
N GLN A 569 -19.93 14.10 -7.05
CA GLN A 569 -20.01 15.03 -8.17
C GLN A 569 -21.28 14.86 -8.99
N LEU A 570 -21.71 13.61 -9.23
CA LEU A 570 -22.97 13.32 -9.90
C LEU A 570 -24.17 13.84 -9.10
N ARG A 571 -24.22 13.56 -7.78
CA ARG A 571 -25.26 14.09 -6.89
C ARG A 571 -25.30 15.61 -6.87
N LYS A 572 -24.13 16.27 -6.88
CA LYS A 572 -24.03 17.74 -6.94
C LYS A 572 -24.54 18.30 -8.28
N ARG A 573 -24.21 17.65 -9.41
CA ARG A 573 -24.73 18.03 -10.74
C ARG A 573 -26.23 17.82 -10.84
N LEU A 574 -26.74 16.71 -10.31
CA LEU A 574 -28.18 16.42 -10.27
C LEU A 574 -28.92 17.44 -9.41
N ARG A 575 -28.38 17.79 -8.23
CA ARG A 575 -28.94 18.86 -7.38
C ARG A 575 -29.02 20.19 -8.12
N ARG A 576 -27.94 20.65 -8.75
CA ARG A 576 -27.95 21.89 -9.55
C ARG A 576 -28.95 21.87 -10.70
N LYS A 577 -29.09 20.72 -11.38
CA LYS A 577 -30.12 20.58 -12.43
C LYS A 577 -31.53 20.61 -11.86
N CYS A 578 -31.73 20.03 -10.67
CA CYS A 578 -32.99 20.13 -9.95
C CYS A 578 -33.27 21.59 -9.60
N ASP A 579 -32.31 22.30 -8.99
CA ASP A 579 -32.43 23.70 -8.62
C ASP A 579 -32.77 24.58 -9.85
N ASN A 580 -32.10 24.35 -10.99
CA ASN A 580 -32.39 25.06 -12.25
C ASN A 580 -33.73 24.68 -12.90
N CYS A 581 -34.30 23.51 -12.60
CA CYS A 581 -35.63 23.12 -13.09
C CYS A 581 -36.76 23.64 -12.19
N PHE A 582 -36.45 24.00 -10.94
CA PHE A 582 -37.41 24.50 -9.96
C PHE A 582 -37.34 26.03 -9.78
N GLU A 583 -36.43 26.74 -10.48
CA GLU A 583 -36.55 28.18 -10.67
C GLU A 583 -37.71 28.48 -11.64
N PRO A 584 -38.76 29.20 -11.21
CA PRO A 584 -39.82 29.62 -12.13
C PRO A 584 -39.23 30.56 -13.18
N PRO A 585 -39.71 30.53 -14.44
CA PRO A 585 -39.35 31.55 -15.41
C PRO A 585 -39.74 32.91 -14.80
N LEU A 586 -38.82 33.87 -14.81
CA LEU A 586 -39.21 35.26 -14.61
C LEU A 586 -40.21 35.59 -15.72
N GLU A 587 -41.47 35.80 -15.34
CA GLU A 587 -42.46 36.41 -16.21
C GLU A 587 -41.90 37.77 -16.62
N ASP A 588 -41.59 37.93 -17.91
CA ASP A 588 -41.47 39.22 -18.55
C ASP A 588 -42.84 39.91 -18.44
N SER A 589 -43.06 40.65 -17.36
CA SER A 589 -44.18 41.57 -17.24
C SER A 589 -43.84 42.85 -17.99
N ASP A 590 -44.19 42.86 -19.28
CA ASP A 590 -44.49 44.08 -20.01
C ASP A 590 -45.63 44.81 -19.28
N ASP A 591 -45.31 45.81 -18.47
CA ASP A 591 -46.25 46.85 -18.03
C ASP A 591 -45.48 48.14 -17.74
N GLU A 592 -45.00 48.77 -18.83
CA GLU A 592 -44.52 50.14 -18.84
C GLU A 592 -45.73 51.11 -18.77
N ILE A 593 -46.33 51.24 -17.58
CA ILE A 593 -47.28 52.32 -17.31
C ILE A 593 -46.51 53.54 -16.80
N HIS A 594 -46.37 54.50 -17.70
CA HIS A 594 -45.98 55.89 -17.46
C HIS A 594 -46.56 56.47 -16.15
N TYR A 595 -45.68 56.84 -15.21
CA TYR A 595 -45.96 57.92 -14.27
C TYR A 595 -44.97 59.07 -14.48
N ARG A 596 -45.51 60.17 -14.98
CA ARG A 596 -44.86 61.43 -15.34
C ARG A 596 -44.68 62.26 -14.04
N PRO A 597 -43.47 62.70 -13.66
CA PRO A 597 -43.33 63.81 -12.72
C PRO A 597 -43.15 65.10 -13.52
N GLY A 598 -44.20 65.92 -13.61
CA GLY A 598 -44.05 67.35 -13.86
C GLY A 598 -44.24 68.08 -12.53
N GLY A 599 -43.47 69.07 -12.10
CA GLY A 599 -42.32 69.78 -12.67
C GLY A 599 -41.94 70.91 -11.69
N ARG A 600 -40.92 71.69 -12.05
CA ARG A 600 -40.28 72.84 -11.35
C ARG A 600 -39.19 72.44 -10.34
N GLN A 601 -37.99 73.02 -10.35
CA GLN A 601 -37.64 74.39 -10.76
C GLN A 601 -36.13 74.49 -11.08
N ALA A 602 -35.79 75.23 -12.13
CA ALA A 602 -34.48 75.85 -12.32
C ALA A 602 -34.67 77.38 -12.28
N ASN A 603 -33.62 78.06 -11.82
CA ASN A 603 -33.29 79.50 -11.84
C ASN A 603 -33.75 80.36 -10.66
N GLN A 604 -32.80 80.69 -9.78
CA GLN A 604 -32.30 82.06 -9.63
C GLN A 604 -30.93 82.06 -8.93
N GLU A 605 -29.99 82.78 -9.56
CA GLU A 605 -28.60 83.18 -9.18
C GLU A 605 -27.47 82.15 -9.24
#